data_AF-A0A0C2D635-F1
#
_entry.id   AF-A0A0C2D635-F1
#
_cell.length_a   1.000
_cell.length_b   1.000
_cell.length_c   1.000
_cell.angle_alpha   90.00
_cell.angle_beta   90.00
_cell.angle_gamma   90.00
#
_symmetry.space_group_name_H-M   'P 1'
#
loop_
_entity.id
_entity.type
_entity.pdbx_description
1 polymer ?
#
loop_
_entity_poly.entity_id
_entity_poly.type
_entity_poly.pdbx_seq_one_letter_code
_entity_poly.pdbx_strand_id
1 'polypeptide(L)'
;MTDAMRDEFLDEHNMRRSDVAEGAIPLGPRGYLCPTAARMPKLAMNEWFNGITKKGMNRQMNFTPGIPFKPELPPFTQMVWAATTKVGCVVVRCNNNQAFTVCRYSPRGNIVGQRVYVPGPVCSGCSSNCDRAFGLCNTP
;
A
#
# COMPACT_ATOMS: atom_id res chain seq x y z
N MET A 1 -1.69 10.86 -19.29
CA MET A 1 -2.51 10.75 -18.07
C MET A 1 -3.70 11.68 -18.25
N THR A 2 -4.93 11.19 -18.24
CA THR A 2 -6.13 12.04 -18.16
C THR A 2 -6.51 12.26 -16.70
N ASP A 3 -7.44 13.17 -16.43
CA ASP A 3 -7.94 13.37 -15.06
C ASP A 3 -8.68 12.13 -14.55
N ALA A 4 -9.55 11.53 -15.36
CA ALA A 4 -10.19 10.25 -15.05
C ALA A 4 -9.20 9.12 -14.71
N MET A 5 -8.06 9.03 -15.42
CA MET A 5 -6.99 8.09 -15.04
C MET A 5 -6.33 8.46 -13.72
N ARG A 6 -6.14 9.76 -13.42
CA ARG A 6 -5.57 10.19 -12.14
C ARG A 6 -6.47 9.80 -10.98
N ASP A 7 -7.76 10.00 -11.15
CA ASP A 7 -8.77 9.68 -10.14
C ASP A 7 -8.86 8.16 -9.98
N GLU A 8 -8.88 7.38 -11.06
CA GLU A 8 -8.76 5.91 -11.02
C GLU A 8 -7.47 5.45 -10.32
N PHE A 9 -6.32 6.10 -10.55
CA PHE A 9 -5.06 5.78 -9.85
C PHE A 9 -5.00 6.27 -8.40
N LEU A 10 -5.85 7.22 -8.00
CA LEU A 10 -5.97 7.71 -6.63
C LEU A 10 -6.99 6.89 -5.84
N ASP A 11 -8.06 6.45 -6.49
CA ASP A 11 -8.96 5.40 -6.01
C ASP A 11 -8.26 4.04 -6.03
N GLU A 12 -7.23 3.83 -6.86
CA GLU A 12 -6.24 2.73 -6.70
C GLU A 12 -5.20 3.00 -5.61
N HIS A 13 -5.19 4.18 -4.98
CA HIS A 13 -4.41 4.44 -3.77
C HIS A 13 -5.27 4.52 -2.51
N ASN A 14 -6.58 4.69 -2.67
CA ASN A 14 -7.58 4.77 -1.61
C ASN A 14 -8.43 3.49 -1.46
N MET A 15 -8.61 2.72 -2.54
CA MET A 15 -8.72 1.26 -2.49
C MET A 15 -7.36 0.55 -2.37
N ARG A 16 -6.28 1.34 -2.20
CA ARG A 16 -5.10 0.95 -1.43
C ARG A 16 -4.99 1.61 -0.04
N ARG A 17 -6.11 2.10 0.59
CA ARG A 17 -6.17 2.62 1.99
C ARG A 17 -7.18 2.05 3.03
N SER A 18 -8.36 1.45 2.73
CA SER A 18 -9.00 0.44 3.65
C SER A 18 -8.38 -0.99 3.68
N ASP A 19 -9.03 -2.08 3.18
CA ASP A 19 -8.94 -3.53 3.50
C ASP A 19 -7.68 -4.19 4.16
N VAL A 20 -6.46 -3.64 4.12
CA VAL A 20 -5.40 -4.04 5.07
C VAL A 20 -5.62 -3.34 6.42
N ALA A 21 -6.31 -2.19 6.48
CA ALA A 21 -6.89 -1.62 7.70
C ALA A 21 -7.77 -2.65 8.40
N GLU A 22 -8.68 -3.22 7.62
CA GLU A 22 -9.73 -4.14 8.04
C GLU A 22 -9.24 -5.59 8.18
N GLY A 23 -7.99 -5.88 7.78
CA GLY A 23 -7.35 -7.19 7.93
C GLY A 23 -7.75 -8.23 6.87
N ALA A 24 -8.43 -7.82 5.78
CA ALA A 24 -8.99 -8.71 4.76
C ALA A 24 -7.96 -9.37 3.82
N ILE A 25 -6.66 -9.16 4.03
CA ILE A 25 -5.59 -9.70 3.17
C ILE A 25 -4.75 -10.79 3.88
N PRO A 26 -4.51 -11.94 3.23
CA PRO A 26 -3.61 -12.97 3.75
C PRO A 26 -2.14 -12.52 3.85
N LEU A 27 -1.48 -12.92 4.94
CA LEU A 27 -0.07 -12.70 5.23
C LEU A 27 0.75 -13.94 4.82
N GLY A 28 1.16 -13.98 3.56
CA GLY A 28 1.94 -15.08 2.99
C GLY A 28 1.12 -16.31 2.55
N PRO A 29 1.78 -17.31 1.93
CA PRO A 29 1.11 -18.38 1.19
C PRO A 29 0.41 -19.45 2.05
N ARG A 30 0.51 -19.37 3.38
CA ARG A 30 -0.12 -20.32 4.33
C ARG A 30 -1.52 -19.89 4.80
N GLY A 31 -2.09 -18.82 4.24
CA GLY A 31 -3.47 -18.40 4.52
C GLY A 31 -3.72 -17.77 5.89
N TYR A 32 -2.67 -17.46 6.67
CA TYR A 32 -2.85 -16.68 7.90
C TYR A 32 -3.32 -15.27 7.58
N LEU A 33 -4.42 -14.83 8.19
CA LEU A 33 -4.95 -13.47 8.02
C LEU A 33 -4.05 -12.41 8.66
N CYS A 34 -4.20 -11.15 8.24
CA CYS A 34 -3.64 -10.01 8.97
C CYS A 34 -4.47 -9.70 10.23
N PRO A 35 -3.88 -9.04 11.26
CA PRO A 35 -4.64 -8.25 12.23
C PRO A 35 -5.34 -7.06 11.55
N THR A 36 -6.14 -6.29 12.29
CA THR A 36 -6.44 -4.91 11.86
C THR A 36 -5.13 -4.12 11.80
N ALA A 37 -4.92 -3.42 10.68
CA ALA A 37 -3.58 -3.04 10.25
C ALA A 37 -3.52 -1.62 9.66
N ALA A 38 -3.53 -1.40 8.33
CA ALA A 38 -3.55 -0.02 7.80
C ALA A 38 -4.10 0.26 6.37
N ARG A 39 -3.55 -0.28 5.26
CA ARG A 39 -3.81 0.28 3.90
C ARG A 39 -4.01 -0.77 2.77
N MET A 40 -5.19 -0.76 2.14
CA MET A 40 -5.91 -1.73 1.26
C MET A 40 -5.19 -2.41 0.07
N PRO A 41 -5.79 -3.49 -0.48
CA PRO A 41 -5.38 -4.17 -1.72
C PRO A 41 -5.80 -3.59 -3.07
N LYS A 42 -7.08 -3.57 -3.49
CA LYS A 42 -7.40 -3.81 -4.91
C LYS A 42 -7.72 -2.59 -5.79
N LEU A 43 -7.06 -2.52 -6.96
CA LEU A 43 -7.77 -2.44 -8.24
C LEU A 43 -6.98 -3.17 -9.35
N ALA A 44 -5.96 -2.56 -9.97
CA ALA A 44 -5.36 -3.08 -11.22
C ALA A 44 -3.89 -3.54 -11.12
N MET A 45 -2.96 -2.72 -10.60
CA MET A 45 -1.50 -2.98 -10.51
C MET A 45 -1.10 -4.05 -9.47
N ASN A 46 -1.89 -5.11 -9.33
CA ASN A 46 -1.87 -5.97 -8.15
C ASN A 46 -0.63 -6.86 -8.03
N GLU A 47 0.22 -6.96 -9.06
CA GLU A 47 1.53 -7.62 -8.93
C GLU A 47 2.45 -6.93 -7.90
N TRP A 48 2.43 -5.60 -7.83
CA TRP A 48 3.15 -4.86 -6.79
C TRP A 48 2.58 -5.14 -5.40
N PHE A 49 1.26 -5.26 -5.30
CA PHE A 49 0.57 -5.50 -4.03
C PHE A 49 0.70 -6.95 -3.52
N ASN A 50 0.66 -7.93 -4.44
CA ASN A 50 0.66 -9.36 -4.13
C ASN A 50 1.98 -9.87 -3.52
N GLY A 51 3.01 -9.03 -3.37
CA GLY A 51 4.21 -9.42 -2.63
C GLY A 51 3.94 -9.87 -1.20
N ILE A 52 2.95 -9.28 -0.52
CA ILE A 52 2.60 -9.66 0.85
C ILE A 52 2.00 -11.07 0.93
N THR A 53 1.18 -11.47 -0.04
CA THR A 53 0.60 -12.83 -0.12
C THR A 53 1.64 -13.83 -0.61
N LYS A 54 2.60 -13.42 -1.46
CA LYS A 54 3.69 -14.26 -1.97
C LYS A 54 4.80 -14.53 -0.93
N LYS A 55 5.19 -13.55 -0.10
CA LYS A 55 6.37 -13.66 0.80
C LYS A 55 6.09 -13.47 2.29
N GLY A 56 5.01 -12.77 2.67
CA GLY A 56 4.72 -12.39 4.04
C GLY A 56 5.69 -11.36 4.66
N MET A 57 5.30 -10.81 5.81
CA MET A 57 6.09 -9.89 6.64
C MET A 57 5.97 -10.27 8.13
N ASN A 58 6.75 -9.62 8.99
CA ASN A 58 6.61 -9.73 10.44
C ASN A 58 5.33 -9.03 10.92
N ARG A 59 4.72 -9.50 12.01
CA ARG A 59 3.43 -8.98 12.53
C ARG A 59 3.50 -7.51 12.99
N GLN A 60 4.69 -7.01 13.31
CA GLN A 60 4.95 -5.62 13.68
C GLN A 60 5.13 -4.70 12.46
N MET A 61 5.11 -5.25 11.25
CA MET A 61 5.27 -4.57 9.97
C MET A 61 6.53 -3.68 9.88
N ASN A 62 7.59 -4.10 10.57
CA ASN A 62 8.92 -3.50 10.49
C ASN A 62 9.53 -3.75 9.09
N PHE A 63 10.06 -2.72 8.44
CA PHE A 63 10.80 -2.82 7.19
C PHE A 63 12.26 -3.21 7.49
N THR A 64 12.51 -4.51 7.66
CA THR A 64 13.81 -5.04 8.10
C THR A 64 14.85 -5.08 6.97
N PRO A 65 16.17 -5.14 7.28
CA PRO A 65 17.24 -5.10 6.25
C PRO A 65 17.16 -6.19 5.17
N GLY A 66 16.45 -7.30 5.42
CA GLY A 66 16.24 -8.37 4.44
C GLY A 66 15.08 -8.13 3.45
N ILE A 67 14.26 -7.08 3.63
CA ILE A 67 13.11 -6.80 2.76
C ILE A 67 13.49 -6.17 1.41
N PRO A 68 14.45 -5.22 1.32
CA PRO A 68 14.93 -4.70 0.03
C PRO A 68 15.37 -5.78 -0.98
N PHE A 69 15.84 -6.94 -0.50
CA PHE A 69 16.29 -8.06 -1.33
C PHE A 69 15.19 -9.05 -1.72
N LYS A 70 13.93 -8.78 -1.37
CA LYS A 70 12.75 -9.59 -1.76
C LYS A 70 11.92 -8.78 -2.76
N PRO A 71 12.14 -8.91 -4.08
CA PRO A 71 11.68 -7.93 -5.08
C PRO A 71 10.17 -7.68 -5.07
N GLU A 72 9.38 -8.63 -4.57
CA GLU A 72 7.93 -8.52 -4.48
C GLU A 72 7.48 -7.60 -3.31
N LEU A 73 8.28 -7.42 -2.24
CA LEU A 73 7.86 -6.69 -1.04
C LEU A 73 8.01 -5.15 -1.12
N PRO A 74 9.13 -4.54 -1.59
CA PRO A 74 9.26 -3.09 -1.65
C PRO A 74 8.15 -2.36 -2.44
N PRO A 75 7.62 -2.89 -3.56
CA PRO A 75 6.47 -2.29 -4.24
C PRO A 75 5.23 -2.25 -3.33
N PHE A 76 4.86 -3.39 -2.74
CA PHE A 76 3.76 -3.50 -1.77
C PHE A 76 3.92 -2.51 -0.61
N THR A 77 5.07 -2.53 0.07
CA THR A 77 5.28 -1.73 1.28
C THR A 77 5.25 -0.23 1.01
N GLN A 78 5.59 0.21 -0.20
CA GLN A 78 5.48 1.63 -0.57
C GLN A 78 4.01 2.06 -0.77
N MET A 79 3.17 1.22 -1.39
CA MET A 79 1.75 1.53 -1.59
C MET A 79 1.02 1.72 -0.24
N VAL A 80 1.35 0.85 0.72
CA VAL A 80 0.73 0.79 2.05
C VAL A 80 1.48 1.57 3.15
N TRP A 81 2.48 2.38 2.78
CA TRP A 81 3.29 3.13 3.75
C TRP A 81 2.47 4.22 4.43
N ALA A 82 2.30 4.15 5.75
CA ALA A 82 1.37 5.01 6.50
C ALA A 82 1.71 6.50 6.40
N ALA A 83 3.02 6.84 6.41
CA ALA A 83 3.47 8.23 6.33
C ALA A 83 3.36 8.84 4.93
N THR A 84 3.10 8.03 3.89
CA THR A 84 2.96 8.50 2.50
C THR A 84 1.54 9.00 2.25
N THR A 85 1.40 10.31 2.02
CA THR A 85 0.11 10.99 1.84
C THR A 85 -0.15 11.46 0.41
N LYS A 86 0.87 11.51 -0.44
CA LYS A 86 0.78 11.95 -1.84
C LYS A 86 1.36 10.89 -2.77
N VAL A 87 0.65 10.62 -3.86
CA VAL A 87 1.09 9.77 -4.97
C VAL A 87 0.91 10.52 -6.28
N GLY A 88 1.84 10.32 -7.23
CA GLY A 88 1.70 10.79 -8.59
C GLY A 88 2.16 9.70 -9.54
N CYS A 89 1.25 9.18 -10.36
CA CYS A 89 1.51 8.13 -11.33
C CYS A 89 1.50 8.69 -12.77
N VAL A 90 2.30 8.07 -13.63
CA VAL A 90 2.26 8.27 -15.08
C VAL A 90 2.26 6.92 -15.78
N VAL A 91 1.39 6.78 -16.78
CA VAL A 91 1.39 5.64 -17.70
C VAL A 91 1.90 6.12 -19.05
N VAL A 92 2.95 5.46 -19.55
CA VAL A 92 3.54 5.68 -20.87
C VAL A 92 3.32 4.43 -21.70
N ARG A 93 2.75 4.57 -22.90
CA ARG A 93 2.73 3.49 -23.89
C ARG A 93 4.02 3.55 -24.70
N CYS A 94 4.79 2.49 -24.66
CA CYS A 94 5.97 2.28 -25.50
C CYS A 94 5.59 1.60 -26.81
N ASN A 95 6.54 1.61 -27.75
CA ASN A 95 6.43 0.82 -28.98
C ASN A 95 6.19 -0.66 -28.63
N ASN A 96 5.47 -1.39 -29.50
CA ASN A 96 5.01 -2.77 -29.29
C ASN A 96 3.87 -2.94 -28.26
N ASN A 97 3.00 -1.93 -28.09
CA ASN A 97 1.83 -1.95 -27.20
C ASN A 97 2.11 -2.20 -25.70
N GLN A 98 3.37 -2.12 -25.27
CA GLN A 98 3.73 -2.24 -23.86
C GLN A 98 3.39 -0.95 -23.12
N ALA A 99 2.81 -1.07 -21.92
CA ALA A 99 2.53 0.07 -21.04
C ALA A 99 3.46 0.03 -19.83
N PHE A 100 4.15 1.14 -19.57
CA PHE A 100 4.99 1.34 -18.39
C PHE A 100 4.31 2.32 -17.45
N THR A 101 4.05 1.85 -16.22
CA THR A 101 3.49 2.69 -15.14
C THR A 101 4.60 3.01 -14.14
N VAL A 102 4.79 4.31 -13.85
CA VAL A 102 5.72 4.80 -12.85
C VAL A 102 4.96 5.66 -11.85
N CYS A 103 5.02 5.30 -10.57
CA CYS A 103 4.43 6.07 -9.48
C CYS A 103 5.53 6.63 -8.57
N ARG A 104 5.40 7.90 -8.19
CA ARG A 104 6.21 8.56 -7.17
C ARG A 104 5.37 8.82 -5.93
N TYR A 105 6.00 8.72 -4.76
CA TYR A 105 5.36 8.76 -3.46
C TYR A 105 6.03 9.79 -2.56
N SER A 106 5.23 10.56 -1.82
CA SER A 106 5.71 11.59 -0.90
C SER A 106 4.86 11.66 0.38
N PRO A 107 5.49 11.73 1.58
CA PRO A 107 6.86 11.31 1.89
C PRO A 107 7.20 9.91 1.36
N ARG A 108 8.48 9.63 1.10
CA ARG A 108 8.92 8.31 0.62
C ARG A 108 8.76 7.25 1.71
N GLY A 109 8.47 6.02 1.31
CA GLY A 109 8.45 4.85 2.18
C GLY A 109 9.75 4.03 2.08
N ASN A 110 9.63 2.73 2.43
CA ASN A 110 10.69 1.73 2.32
C ASN A 110 11.99 2.09 3.06
N ILE A 111 11.87 2.77 4.20
CA ILE A 111 13.01 3.16 5.02
C ILE A 111 13.35 2.02 5.98
N VAL A 112 14.56 1.46 5.84
CA VAL A 112 15.05 0.36 6.67
C VAL A 112 15.04 0.76 8.15
N GLY A 113 14.49 -0.11 8.99
CA GLY A 113 14.33 0.12 10.43
C GLY A 113 13.03 0.85 10.81
N GLN A 114 12.30 1.44 9.86
CA GLN A 114 10.98 2.01 10.13
C GLN A 114 9.85 0.97 9.96
N ARG A 115 8.66 1.30 10.46
CA ARG A 115 7.44 0.51 10.22
C ARG A 115 6.75 0.98 8.95
N VAL A 116 6.23 0.03 8.18
CA VAL A 116 5.33 0.30 7.05
C VAL A 116 4.06 0.99 7.56
N TYR A 117 3.52 0.48 8.66
CA TYR A 117 2.45 1.10 9.45
C TYR A 117 2.48 0.58 10.89
N VAL A 118 1.76 1.24 11.80
CA VAL A 118 1.61 0.78 13.19
C VAL A 118 0.38 -0.13 13.27
N PRO A 119 0.51 -1.41 13.67
CA PRO A 119 -0.65 -2.29 13.87
C PRO A 119 -1.51 -1.83 15.05
N GLY A 120 -2.84 -1.93 14.92
CA GLY A 120 -3.79 -1.54 15.95
C GLY A 120 -5.25 -1.60 15.47
N PRO A 121 -6.23 -1.30 16.34
CA PRO A 121 -7.62 -1.17 15.94
C PRO A 121 -7.81 -0.10 14.85
N VAL A 122 -8.80 -0.29 13.97
CA VAL A 122 -9.08 0.65 12.87
C VAL A 122 -9.33 2.07 13.42
N CYS A 123 -8.71 3.06 12.80
CA CYS A 123 -8.65 4.47 13.20
C CYS A 123 -7.90 4.80 14.51
N SER A 124 -7.36 3.84 15.29
CA SER A 124 -6.84 4.15 16.63
C SER A 124 -5.58 5.03 16.66
N GLY A 125 -4.91 5.21 15.51
CA GLY A 125 -3.74 6.06 15.33
C GLY A 125 -3.99 7.36 14.58
N CYS A 126 -5.25 7.72 14.29
CA CYS A 126 -5.55 8.98 13.61
C CYS A 126 -5.47 10.16 14.58
N SER A 127 -4.64 11.16 14.27
CA SER A 127 -4.70 12.49 14.91
C SER A 127 -5.81 13.37 14.35
N SER A 128 -6.19 13.10 13.10
CA SER A 128 -7.25 13.74 12.32
C SER A 128 -8.55 12.92 12.36
N ASN A 129 -9.63 13.49 11.81
CA ASN A 129 -10.88 12.76 11.59
C ASN A 129 -10.64 11.48 10.77
N CYS A 130 -11.26 10.38 11.19
CA CYS A 130 -11.22 9.11 10.45
C CYS A 130 -12.48 8.94 9.61
N ASP A 131 -12.32 8.69 8.31
CA ASP A 131 -13.36 8.10 7.50
C ASP A 131 -13.56 6.63 7.91
N ARG A 132 -14.69 6.37 8.56
CA ARG A 132 -15.06 5.05 9.08
C ARG A 132 -15.50 4.07 7.99
N ALA A 133 -15.88 4.55 6.80
CA ALA A 133 -16.25 3.68 5.67
C ALA A 133 -15.02 3.05 4.99
N PHE A 134 -13.84 3.67 5.14
CA PHE A 134 -12.58 3.19 4.56
C PHE A 134 -11.45 2.99 5.58
N GLY A 135 -11.76 2.98 6.88
CA GLY A 135 -10.78 2.84 7.96
C GLY A 135 -9.63 3.87 7.89
N LEU A 136 -9.91 5.09 7.42
CA LEU A 136 -8.94 5.99 6.82
C LEU A 136 -8.78 7.27 7.61
N CYS A 137 -7.58 7.52 8.16
CA CYS A 137 -7.23 8.84 8.67
C CYS A 137 -7.18 9.84 7.50
N ASN A 138 -8.00 10.89 7.55
CA ASN A 138 -7.97 11.96 6.56
C ASN A 138 -6.64 12.70 6.65
N THR A 139 -6.10 13.13 5.50
CA THR A 139 -4.95 14.04 5.49
C THR A 139 -5.36 15.42 6.02
N PRO A 140 -4.48 16.14 6.73
CA PRO A 140 -4.61 17.58 6.94
C PRO A 140 -4.64 18.36 5.61
#